data_AF-A0AAD7H3V2-F1
#
_entry.id   AF-A0AAD7H3V2-F1
#
_cell.length_a   1.000
_cell.length_b   1.000
_cell.length_c   1.000
_cell.angle_alpha   90.00
_cell.angle_beta   90.00
_cell.angle_gamma   90.00
#
_symmetry.space_group_name_H-M   'P 1'
#
loop_
_entity.id
_entity.type
_entity.pdbx_description
1 polymer ?
#
loop_
_entity_poly.entity_id
_entity_poly.type
_entity_poly.pdbx_seq_one_letter_code
_entity_poly.pdbx_strand_id
1 'polypeptide(L)'
;MSPDWAWKQATLIPTGAPSSRSLPGAIKPLSPLPVYVSPGVLTGTACRAHGNGVLPVAFLVIPKTSKKHRKKPASQKFVCQMYHASLARIFEPLKQHMTTPDIVRCPDGHFCRVIYDLGPYIADYPEQVWLAGIVQNWCPRSD
;
A
#
# COMPACT_ATOMS: atom_id res chain seq x y z
N MET A 1 -13.42 -12.88 -1.11
CA MET A 1 -13.36 -12.12 -2.38
C MET A 1 -12.12 -12.57 -3.13
N SER A 2 -12.22 -12.96 -4.41
CA SER A 2 -11.04 -13.46 -5.16
C SER A 2 -10.03 -12.33 -5.40
N PRO A 3 -8.70 -12.56 -5.23
CA PRO A 3 -7.65 -11.63 -5.63
C PRO A 3 -7.77 -11.15 -7.09
N ASP A 4 -8.37 -11.96 -7.97
CA ASP A 4 -8.55 -11.65 -9.40
C ASP A 4 -9.43 -10.42 -9.65
N TRP A 5 -10.40 -10.17 -8.76
CA TRP A 5 -11.26 -8.99 -8.87
C TRP A 5 -10.46 -7.70 -8.67
N ALA A 6 -9.52 -7.69 -7.71
CA ALA A 6 -8.71 -6.52 -7.40
C ALA A 6 -7.77 -6.17 -8.57
N TRP A 7 -7.18 -7.18 -9.20
CA TRP A 7 -6.37 -7.02 -10.41
C TRP A 7 -7.18 -6.51 -11.61
N LYS A 8 -8.41 -6.99 -11.78
CA LYS A 8 -9.33 -6.48 -12.82
C LYS A 8 -9.68 -5.01 -12.58
N GLN A 9 -9.95 -4.59 -11.34
CA GLN A 9 -10.19 -3.18 -11.00
C GLN A 9 -8.97 -2.28 -11.30
N ALA A 10 -7.76 -2.71 -10.94
CA ALA A 10 -6.54 -1.96 -11.24
C ALA A 10 -6.31 -1.76 -12.75
N THR A 11 -6.83 -2.67 -13.57
CA THR A 11 -6.79 -2.60 -15.05
C THR A 11 -7.91 -1.73 -15.63
N LEU A 12 -8.97 -1.44 -14.87
CA LEU A 12 -10.09 -0.59 -15.30
C LEU A 12 -9.87 0.90 -14.98
N ILE A 13 -9.12 1.22 -13.91
CA ILE A 13 -8.76 2.61 -13.55
C ILE A 13 -8.05 3.37 -14.70
N PRO A 14 -7.19 2.75 -15.55
CA PRO A 14 -6.60 3.40 -16.73
C PRO A 14 -7.57 3.61 -17.90
N THR A 15 -8.72 2.92 -17.92
CA THR A 15 -9.57 2.79 -19.12
C THR A 15 -10.84 3.66 -19.04
N GLY A 16 -11.08 4.32 -17.91
CA GLY A 16 -12.31 5.07 -17.62
C GLY A 16 -12.24 6.58 -17.85
N ALA A 17 -11.62 7.07 -18.92
CA ALA A 17 -11.79 8.47 -19.32
C ALA A 17 -12.81 8.56 -20.48
N PRO A 18 -14.07 9.00 -20.23
CA PRO A 18 -14.95 9.39 -21.32
C PRO A 18 -14.40 10.68 -21.94
N SER A 19 -14.63 10.82 -23.24
CA SER A 19 -14.16 11.91 -24.08
C SER A 19 -14.26 13.30 -23.43
N SER A 20 -13.12 13.91 -23.05
CA SER A 20 -13.03 15.36 -23.02
C SER A 20 -11.58 15.81 -23.22
N ARG A 21 -11.36 16.38 -24.41
CA ARG A 21 -10.46 17.50 -24.71
C ARG A 21 -9.05 17.41 -24.07
N SER A 22 -8.09 17.11 -24.94
CA SER A 22 -6.64 17.22 -24.77
C SER A 22 -6.21 18.47 -23.98
N LEU A 23 -5.89 18.30 -22.71
CA LEU A 23 -4.97 19.17 -21.97
C LEU A 23 -3.53 18.83 -22.39
N PRO A 24 -2.65 19.83 -22.62
CA PRO A 24 -1.28 19.59 -23.05
C PRO A 24 -0.48 19.04 -21.87
N GLY A 25 -0.25 17.74 -21.87
CA GLY A 25 0.51 17.07 -20.84
C GLY A 25 0.10 15.61 -20.75
N ALA A 26 0.56 14.80 -21.70
CA ALA A 26 0.34 13.37 -21.69
C ALA A 26 0.82 12.77 -20.35
N ILE A 27 -0.13 12.52 -19.45
CA ILE A 27 0.10 11.69 -18.26
C ILE A 27 0.30 10.29 -18.81
N LYS A 28 1.55 9.83 -18.86
CA LYS A 28 1.83 8.40 -19.12
C LYS A 28 0.94 7.58 -18.17
N PRO A 29 0.29 6.50 -18.64
CA PRO A 29 -0.51 5.65 -17.76
C PRO A 29 0.37 5.25 -16.59
N LEU A 30 -0.02 5.71 -15.40
CA LEU A 30 0.75 5.45 -14.21
C LEU A 30 0.49 4.00 -13.83
N SER A 31 1.52 3.16 -13.84
CA SER A 31 1.46 1.82 -13.26
C SER A 31 1.14 1.97 -11.77
N PRO A 32 -0.06 1.57 -11.32
CA PRO A 32 -0.41 1.66 -9.91
C PRO A 32 0.46 0.71 -9.10
N LEU A 33 0.90 1.15 -7.93
CA LEU A 33 1.69 0.34 -7.01
C LEU A 33 0.74 -0.37 -6.03
N PRO A 34 0.63 -1.71 -6.06
CA PRO A 34 -0.25 -2.43 -5.13
C PRO A 34 0.32 -2.41 -3.70
N VAL A 35 -0.56 -2.21 -2.73
CA VAL A 35 -0.28 -2.36 -1.30
C VAL A 35 -0.98 -3.62 -0.82
N TYR A 36 -0.23 -4.48 -0.17
CA TYR A 36 -0.68 -5.76 0.31
C TYR A 36 -0.69 -5.82 1.84
N VAL A 37 -1.65 -6.54 2.41
CA VAL A 37 -1.72 -6.81 3.85
C VAL A 37 -1.96 -8.30 4.06
N SER A 38 -1.24 -8.87 5.04
CA SER A 38 -1.48 -10.23 5.50
C SER A 38 -2.34 -10.20 6.77
N PRO A 39 -3.40 -11.03 6.87
CA PRO A 39 -4.06 -11.27 8.15
C PRO A 39 -3.04 -11.99 9.04
N GLY A 40 -2.46 -11.33 10.04
CA GLY A 40 -1.37 -11.88 10.87
C GLY A 40 -1.68 -13.18 11.64
N VAL A 41 -2.89 -13.72 11.52
CA VAL A 41 -3.38 -14.95 12.16
C VAL A 41 -3.50 -16.07 11.12
N LEU A 42 -2.38 -16.42 10.48
CA LEU A 42 -2.30 -17.57 9.58
C LEU A 42 -1.67 -18.76 10.31
N THR A 43 -2.24 -19.95 10.14
CA THR A 43 -1.60 -21.18 10.60
C THR A 43 -0.30 -21.41 9.83
N GLY A 44 0.70 -22.05 10.45
CA GLY A 44 1.98 -22.30 9.78
C GLY A 44 1.86 -23.09 8.46
N THR A 45 0.82 -23.90 8.32
CA THR A 45 0.46 -24.56 7.06
C THR A 45 -0.09 -23.59 6.03
N ALA A 46 -0.98 -22.66 6.40
CA ALA A 46 -1.47 -21.60 5.51
C ALA A 46 -0.33 -20.68 5.03
N CYS A 47 0.65 -20.36 5.88
CA CYS A 47 1.84 -19.61 5.47
C CYS A 47 2.69 -20.34 4.42
N ARG A 48 2.78 -21.67 4.50
CA ARG A 48 3.59 -22.51 3.58
C ARG A 48 2.85 -22.96 2.33
N ALA A 49 1.52 -22.90 2.31
CA ALA A 49 0.70 -23.44 1.24
C ALA A 49 0.68 -22.60 -0.05
N HIS A 50 1.52 -21.57 -0.18
CA HIS A 50 1.50 -20.63 -1.32
C HIS A 50 0.12 -20.04 -1.64
N GLY A 51 -0.83 -20.06 -0.69
CA GLY A 51 -2.23 -19.71 -0.91
C GLY A 51 -2.69 -18.57 -0.02
N ASN A 52 -3.33 -17.55 -0.61
CA ASN A 52 -4.18 -16.51 0.00
C ASN A 52 -3.75 -15.88 1.34
N GLY A 53 -2.47 -15.94 1.70
CA GLY A 53 -1.95 -15.33 2.94
C GLY A 53 -1.80 -13.81 2.86
N VAL A 54 -2.04 -13.22 1.69
CA VAL A 54 -1.81 -11.81 1.41
C VAL A 54 -2.97 -11.29 0.55
N LEU A 55 -3.50 -10.12 0.93
CA LEU A 55 -4.65 -9.48 0.30
C LEU A 55 -4.24 -8.09 -0.23
N PRO A 56 -4.55 -7.73 -1.48
CA PRO A 56 -4.36 -6.36 -1.97
C PRO A 56 -5.37 -5.44 -1.29
N VAL A 57 -4.89 -4.41 -0.59
CA VAL A 57 -5.70 -3.44 0.13
C VAL A 57 -5.88 -2.14 -0.65
N ALA A 58 -4.85 -1.69 -1.35
CA ALA A 58 -4.91 -0.45 -2.11
C ALA A 58 -3.99 -0.46 -3.33
N PHE A 59 -4.22 0.47 -4.25
CA PHE A 59 -3.37 0.73 -5.40
C PHE A 59 -2.94 2.20 -5.35
N LEU A 60 -1.68 2.44 -5.02
CA LEU A 60 -1.12 3.78 -4.85
C LEU A 60 -0.69 4.38 -6.18
N VAL A 61 -1.17 5.59 -6.43
CA VAL A 61 -0.82 6.41 -7.60
C VAL A 61 0.36 7.31 -7.20
N ILE A 62 1.58 6.78 -7.31
CA ILE A 62 2.79 7.55 -7.01
C ILE A 62 3.24 8.35 -8.24
N PRO A 63 3.34 9.69 -8.15
CA PRO A 63 3.72 10.51 -9.30
C PRO A 63 5.12 10.15 -9.79
N LYS A 64 5.21 9.64 -11.03
CA LYS A 64 6.50 9.39 -11.69
C LYS A 64 7.14 10.73 -12.07
N THR A 65 8.17 11.11 -11.33
CA THR A 65 8.97 12.30 -11.65
C THR A 65 9.86 12.05 -12.86
N SER A 66 10.15 13.10 -13.65
CA SER A 66 11.10 12.99 -14.76
C SER A 66 12.49 12.62 -14.25
N LYS A 67 13.29 11.91 -15.05
CA LYS A 67 14.67 11.50 -14.67
C LYS A 67 15.52 12.68 -14.17
N LYS A 68 15.28 13.89 -14.71
CA LYS A 68 15.95 15.14 -14.33
C LYS A 68 15.64 15.58 -12.90
N HIS A 69 14.41 15.33 -12.43
CA HIS A 69 13.96 15.75 -11.11
C HIS A 69 14.07 14.64 -10.08
N ARG A 70 14.05 13.35 -10.45
CA ARG A 70 14.04 12.21 -9.53
C ARG A 70 15.13 12.21 -8.44
N LYS A 71 16.31 12.76 -8.72
CA LYS A 71 17.44 12.84 -7.77
C LYS A 71 17.40 14.10 -6.89
N LYS A 72 16.46 15.02 -7.09
CA LYS A 72 16.36 16.23 -6.27
C LYS A 72 15.74 15.88 -4.91
N PRO A 73 16.31 16.36 -3.79
CA PRO A 73 15.82 16.04 -2.46
C PRO A 73 14.37 16.51 -2.24
N ALA A 74 14.00 17.67 -2.79
CA ALA A 74 12.63 18.18 -2.69
C ALA A 74 11.59 17.24 -3.31
N SER A 75 11.87 16.65 -4.48
CA SER A 75 10.95 15.70 -5.11
C SER A 75 10.92 14.35 -4.41
N GLN A 76 12.03 13.91 -3.82
CA GLN A 76 12.06 12.68 -3.03
C GLN A 76 11.23 12.86 -1.76
N LYS A 77 11.43 13.97 -1.05
CA LYS A 77 10.62 14.34 0.12
C LYS A 77 9.13 14.41 -0.21
N PHE A 78 8.77 15.03 -1.33
CA PHE A 78 7.38 15.09 -1.79
C PHE A 78 6.79 13.69 -2.05
N VAL A 79 7.54 12.81 -2.72
CA VAL A 79 7.09 11.43 -2.98
C VAL A 79 6.94 10.64 -1.68
N CYS A 80 7.91 10.73 -0.75
CA CYS A 80 7.80 10.14 0.58
C CYS A 80 6.55 10.64 1.32
N GLN A 81 6.36 11.96 1.38
CA GLN A 81 5.20 12.56 2.05
C GLN A 81 3.88 12.10 1.44
N MET A 82 3.77 12.09 0.11
CA MET A 82 2.59 11.57 -0.59
C MET A 82 2.35 10.10 -0.27
N TYR A 83 3.41 9.29 -0.23
CA TYR A 83 3.32 7.86 0.07
C TYR A 83 2.84 7.62 1.51
N HIS A 84 3.46 8.27 2.50
CA HIS A 84 3.06 8.19 3.90
C HIS A 84 1.65 8.72 4.15
N ALA A 85 1.29 9.86 3.56
CA ALA A 85 -0.07 10.41 3.67
C ALA A 85 -1.12 9.46 3.09
N SER A 86 -0.79 8.79 1.97
CA SER A 86 -1.68 7.80 1.37
C SER A 86 -1.86 6.58 2.28
N LEU A 87 -0.76 6.02 2.80
CA LEU A 87 -0.81 4.89 3.73
C LEU A 87 -1.56 5.24 5.01
N ALA A 88 -1.29 6.40 5.60
CA ALA A 88 -2.01 6.90 6.76
C ALA A 88 -3.51 6.98 6.49
N ARG A 89 -3.91 7.51 5.32
CA ARG A 89 -5.32 7.60 4.96
C ARG A 89 -6.00 6.24 4.80
N ILE A 90 -5.30 5.27 4.22
CA ILE A 90 -5.79 3.89 4.04
C ILE A 90 -5.98 3.21 5.40
N PHE A 91 -5.03 3.37 6.32
CA PHE A 91 -5.04 2.71 7.62
C PHE A 91 -5.69 3.52 8.75
N GLU A 92 -6.13 4.76 8.51
CA GLU A 92 -6.82 5.60 9.50
C GLU A 92 -7.99 4.87 10.21
N PRO A 93 -8.85 4.09 9.52
CA PRO A 93 -9.95 3.38 10.19
C PRO A 93 -9.47 2.31 11.19
N LEU A 94 -8.23 1.82 11.03
CA LEU A 94 -7.63 0.80 11.90
C LEU A 94 -7.23 1.40 13.25
N LYS A 95 -6.88 2.69 13.29
CA LYS A 95 -6.31 3.38 14.45
C LYS A 95 -7.15 3.21 15.73
N GLN A 96 -8.46 3.35 15.62
CA GLN A 96 -9.38 3.18 16.76
C GLN A 96 -9.35 1.74 17.32
N HIS A 97 -9.09 0.77 16.46
CA HIS A 97 -9.07 -0.66 16.79
C HIS A 97 -7.68 -1.18 17.17
N MET A 98 -6.66 -0.31 17.21
CA MET A 98 -5.33 -0.63 17.77
C MET A 98 -5.31 -0.46 19.30
N THR A 99 -6.22 0.35 19.86
CA THR A 99 -6.35 0.56 21.31
C THR A 99 -7.59 -0.11 21.87
N THR A 100 -8.70 -0.07 21.13
CA THR A 100 -9.98 -0.62 21.59
C THR A 100 -10.29 -1.90 20.81
N PRO A 101 -10.52 -3.03 21.48
CA PRO A 101 -10.80 -4.28 20.79
C PRO A 101 -12.13 -4.23 20.00
N ASP A 102 -12.09 -4.68 18.76
CA ASP A 102 -13.26 -4.88 17.89
C ASP A 102 -13.84 -6.30 18.07
N ILE A 103 -15.15 -6.47 17.92
CA ILE A 103 -15.80 -7.78 18.02
C ILE A 103 -16.01 -8.31 16.60
N VAL A 104 -15.16 -9.26 16.20
CA VAL A 104 -15.17 -9.84 14.85
C VAL A 104 -15.61 -11.28 14.92
N ARG A 105 -16.43 -11.70 13.95
CA ARG A 105 -16.76 -13.11 13.75
C ARG A 105 -15.63 -13.81 13.02
N CYS A 106 -14.96 -14.73 13.69
CA CYS A 106 -13.90 -15.55 13.12
C CYS A 106 -14.47 -16.57 12.10
N PRO A 107 -13.64 -17.09 11.19
CA PRO A 107 -14.07 -18.08 10.19
C PRO A 107 -14.64 -19.38 10.77
N ASP A 108 -14.30 -19.70 12.02
CA ASP A 108 -14.84 -20.83 12.80
C ASP A 108 -16.27 -20.57 13.34
N GLY A 109 -16.80 -19.37 13.14
CA GLY A 109 -18.14 -18.96 13.54
C GLY A 109 -18.21 -18.32 14.92
N HIS A 110 -17.12 -18.30 15.70
CA HIS A 110 -17.07 -17.69 17.03
C HIS A 110 -16.79 -16.19 16.95
N PHE A 111 -17.25 -15.44 17.96
CA PHE A 111 -16.96 -14.01 18.09
C PHE A 111 -15.74 -13.82 19.00
N CYS A 112 -14.74 -13.10 18.48
CA CYS A 112 -13.50 -12.83 19.19
C CYS A 112 -13.31 -11.31 19.32
N ARG A 113 -12.67 -10.89 20.42
CA ARG A 113 -12.17 -9.53 20.58
C ARG A 113 -10.80 -9.44 19.90
N VAL A 114 -10.69 -8.59 18.88
CA VAL A 114 -9.49 -8.43 18.07
C VAL A 114 -8.94 -7.02 18.28
N ILE A 115 -7.66 -6.94 18.63
CA ILE A 115 -6.88 -5.71 18.56
C ILE A 115 -6.01 -5.82 17.32
N TYR A 116 -6.03 -4.81 16.47
CA TYR A 116 -5.26 -4.80 15.24
C TYR A 116 -3.91 -4.14 15.48
N ASP A 117 -2.88 -4.68 14.86
CA ASP A 117 -1.55 -4.08 14.85
C ASP A 117 -0.98 -4.10 13.42
N LEU A 118 -0.08 -3.16 13.13
CA LEU A 118 0.63 -3.08 11.86
C LEU A 118 1.94 -3.84 11.97
N GLY A 119 1.98 -5.02 11.35
CA GLY A 119 3.17 -5.85 11.28
C GLY A 119 4.28 -5.26 10.38
N PRO A 120 5.41 -5.99 10.25
CA PRO A 120 6.54 -5.56 9.44
C PRO A 120 6.14 -5.33 7.97
N TYR A 121 6.55 -4.20 7.41
CA TYR A 121 6.28 -3.84 6.03
C TYR A 121 7.38 -4.39 5.10
N ILE A 122 7.00 -5.31 4.21
CA ILE A 122 7.89 -5.87 3.19
C ILE A 122 7.62 -5.12 1.90
N ALA A 123 8.64 -4.47 1.37
CA ALA A 123 8.54 -3.67 0.15
C ALA A 123 9.69 -3.95 -0.81
N ASP A 124 9.47 -3.71 -2.09
CA ASP A 124 10.54 -3.64 -3.08
C ASP A 124 11.41 -2.39 -2.85
N TYR A 125 12.66 -2.43 -3.34
CA TYR A 125 13.67 -1.40 -3.10
C TYR A 125 13.20 0.08 -3.25
N PRO A 126 12.48 0.49 -4.33
CA PRO A 126 12.02 1.88 -4.42
C PRO A 126 11.00 2.25 -3.34
N GLU A 127 10.14 1.31 -2.93
CA GLU A 127 9.16 1.52 -1.87
C GLU A 127 9.82 1.61 -0.50
N GLN A 128 10.84 0.78 -0.25
CA GLN A 128 11.64 0.84 0.98
C GLN A 128 12.26 2.22 1.16
N VAL A 129 12.82 2.78 0.07
CA VAL A 129 13.40 4.13 0.10
C VAL A 129 12.33 5.18 0.39
N TRP A 130 11.11 5.05 -0.14
CA TRP A 130 10.04 6.02 0.12
C TRP A 130 9.44 5.92 1.51
N LEU A 131 9.34 4.70 2.04
CA LEU A 131 8.78 4.42 3.35
C LEU A 131 9.77 4.71 4.49
N ALA A 132 11.02 4.28 4.37
CA ALA A 132 12.01 4.42 5.44
C ALA A 132 12.91 5.65 5.27
N GLY A 133 12.95 6.25 4.06
CA GLY A 133 13.92 7.30 3.74
C GLY A 133 15.36 6.79 3.65
N ILE A 134 15.57 5.47 3.70
CA ILE A 134 16.89 4.81 3.73
C ILE A 134 17.30 4.43 2.31
N VAL A 135 18.44 4.95 1.86
CA VAL A 135 19.17 4.42 0.69
C VAL A 135 20.31 3.55 1.26
N GLN A 136 20.62 2.41 0.63
CA GLN A 136 21.62 1.43 1.12
C GLN A 136 22.83 2.08 1.84
N ASN A 137 23.19 1.51 3.00
CA ASN A 137 24.28 1.95 3.89
C ASN A 137 24.11 3.30 4.61
N TRP A 138 22.92 3.90 4.60
CA TRP A 138 22.67 5.16 5.32
C TRP A 138 21.41 5.06 6.21
N CYS A 139 21.61 4.81 7.50
CA CYS A 139 20.56 4.97 8.49
C CYS A 139 20.48 6.46 8.87
N PRO A 140 19.39 7.20 8.58
CA PRO A 140 19.20 8.52 9.15
C PRO A 140 19.05 8.31 10.65
N ARG A 141 19.97 8.89 11.42
CA ARG A 141 19.83 8.97 12.86
C ARG A 141 18.58 9.79 13.13
N SER A 142 17.55 9.15 13.69
CA SER A 142 16.36 9.86 14.16
C SER A 142 16.78 10.66 15.39
N ASP A 143 16.66 11.98 15.32
CA ASP A 143 16.60 12.85 16.51
C ASP A 143 15.24 12.68 17.21
#